data_AF-A0A970R7E2-F1
#
_entry.id   AF-A0A970R7E2-F1
#
_cell.length_a   1.000
_cell.length_b   1.000
_cell.length_c   1.000
_cell.angle_alpha   90.00
_cell.angle_beta   90.00
_cell.angle_gamma   90.00
#
_symmetry.space_group_name_H-M   'P 1'
#
loop_
_entity.id
_entity.type
_entity.pdbx_description
1 polymer ?
#
loop_
_entity_poly.entity_id
_entity_poly.type
_entity_poly.pdbx_seq_one_letter_code
_entity_poly.pdbx_strand_id
1 'polypeptide(L)'
;MSGKETRIPIANIFFMLAYAWDIPPTWQKRVVDQSDYDSLWELLARLLIESSEGIFKRGLARDYVLKVESINGAKGRLDPGRTYRTLAWHHAKTVCAYDEFEPDIPINQGIKATIFRLLRSSGYKLEKETRNNLKKLFQRFGEITLIETGADRLLYSVQLQRHQLHYFFPVEVCKFILNNTTFNENNGKYEFLDFERDHERMGKLFEKFIFNYYKRHLNNWRVKREIIGWNVDEGGIGADFLPEMRTDITLERPDRKIVIDEKFTMNP
;
A
#
# COMPACT_ATOMS: atom_id res chain seq x y z
N MET A 1 -20.31 -31.02 -17.40
CA MET A 1 -19.88 -31.14 -15.98
C MET A 1 -19.06 -29.91 -15.66
N SER A 2 -19.65 -28.96 -14.92
CA SER A 2 -19.00 -27.72 -14.53
C SER A 2 -17.89 -28.06 -13.53
N GLY A 3 -16.63 -27.97 -13.95
CA GLY A 3 -15.50 -28.12 -13.05
C GLY A 3 -15.60 -27.03 -11.98
N LYS A 4 -15.65 -27.42 -10.70
CA LYS A 4 -15.47 -26.44 -9.61
C LYS A 4 -14.08 -25.82 -9.79
N GLU A 5 -14.02 -24.57 -10.22
CA GLU A 5 -12.82 -23.75 -10.11
C GLU A 5 -12.34 -23.86 -8.65
N THR A 6 -11.16 -24.43 -8.44
CA THR A 6 -10.62 -24.64 -7.09
C THR A 6 -10.09 -23.30 -6.61
N ARG A 7 -10.96 -22.53 -5.94
CA ARG A 7 -10.63 -21.20 -5.41
C ARG A 7 -9.68 -21.33 -4.23
N ILE A 8 -8.57 -20.59 -4.26
CA ILE A 8 -7.62 -20.54 -3.14
C ILE A 8 -8.33 -19.93 -1.92
N PRO A 9 -8.24 -20.52 -0.72
CA PRO A 9 -8.79 -19.93 0.48
C PRO A 9 -8.24 -18.53 0.74
N ILE A 10 -9.10 -17.58 1.11
CA ILE A 10 -8.71 -16.19 1.35
C ILE A 10 -7.65 -16.07 2.45
N ALA A 11 -7.69 -16.95 3.44
CA ALA A 11 -6.65 -17.07 4.48
C ALA A 11 -5.26 -17.30 3.89
N ASN A 12 -5.14 -18.13 2.85
CA ASN A 12 -3.86 -18.39 2.19
C ASN A 12 -3.38 -17.18 1.40
N ILE A 13 -4.30 -16.48 0.73
CA ILE A 13 -3.97 -15.23 0.03
C ILE A 13 -3.42 -14.20 1.03
N PHE A 14 -4.08 -14.05 2.17
CA PHE A 14 -3.57 -13.17 3.20
C PHE A 14 -2.22 -13.64 3.74
N PHE A 15 -2.04 -14.93 4.00
CA PHE A 15 -0.76 -15.46 4.45
C PHE A 15 0.37 -15.09 3.47
N MET A 16 0.13 -15.23 2.17
CA MET A 16 1.07 -14.78 1.14
C MET A 16 1.32 -13.27 1.22
N LEU A 17 0.28 -12.44 1.33
CA LEU A 17 0.41 -10.99 1.50
C LEU A 17 1.23 -10.62 2.75
N ALA A 18 1.04 -11.36 3.84
CA ALA A 18 1.72 -11.11 5.10
C ALA A 18 3.24 -11.36 5.02
N TYR A 19 3.67 -12.31 4.21
CA TYR A 19 5.08 -12.49 3.89
C TYR A 19 5.54 -11.49 2.82
N ALA A 20 4.75 -11.25 1.78
CA ALA A 20 5.09 -10.36 0.67
C ALA A 20 5.30 -8.90 1.09
N TRP A 21 4.56 -8.43 2.10
CA TRP A 21 4.70 -7.09 2.69
C TRP A 21 5.65 -7.06 3.90
N ASP A 22 6.33 -8.16 4.19
CA ASP A 22 7.21 -8.29 5.36
C ASP A 22 6.53 -7.92 6.69
N ILE A 23 5.26 -8.30 6.86
CA ILE A 23 4.45 -7.96 8.04
C ILE A 23 4.98 -8.67 9.29
N PRO A 24 5.00 -8.01 10.46
CA PRO A 24 5.38 -8.62 11.72
C PRO A 24 4.53 -9.85 12.09
N PRO A 25 5.10 -10.89 12.73
CA PRO A 25 4.37 -12.11 13.11
C PRO A 25 3.12 -11.89 13.98
N THR A 26 3.07 -10.78 14.73
CA THR A 26 1.91 -10.41 15.56
C THR A 26 0.64 -10.22 14.74
N TRP A 27 0.75 -9.60 13.58
CA TRP A 27 -0.37 -9.41 12.65
C TRP A 27 -0.70 -10.71 11.92
N GLN A 28 0.31 -11.54 11.61
CA GLN A 28 0.09 -12.81 10.93
C GLN A 28 -0.85 -13.74 11.71
N LYS A 29 -0.65 -13.86 13.03
CA LYS A 29 -1.50 -14.70 13.89
C LYS A 29 -2.96 -14.23 13.92
N ARG A 30 -3.17 -12.91 14.06
CA ARG A 30 -4.51 -12.31 14.14
C ARG A 30 -5.38 -12.59 12.93
N VAL A 31 -4.78 -12.79 11.76
CA VAL A 31 -5.54 -13.02 10.53
C VAL A 31 -5.85 -14.48 10.29
N VAL A 32 -4.99 -15.39 10.73
CA VAL A 32 -5.29 -16.83 10.70
C VAL A 32 -6.53 -17.13 11.56
N ASP A 33 -6.71 -16.42 12.66
CA ASP A 33 -7.90 -16.54 13.52
C ASP A 33 -9.17 -15.93 12.88
N GLN A 34 -9.04 -15.16 11.79
CA GLN A 34 -10.14 -14.49 11.07
C GLN A 34 -10.36 -15.08 9.67
N SER A 35 -10.00 -16.34 9.43
CA SER A 35 -9.98 -16.97 8.09
C SER A 35 -11.34 -17.25 7.43
N ASP A 36 -12.45 -17.03 8.14
CA ASP A 36 -13.79 -17.49 7.72
C ASP A 36 -14.53 -16.48 6.83
N TYR A 37 -13.82 -15.57 6.14
CA TYR A 37 -14.45 -14.59 5.25
C TYR A 37 -14.58 -15.11 3.82
N ASP A 38 -15.74 -14.85 3.21
CA ASP A 38 -16.05 -15.21 1.81
C ASP A 38 -15.39 -14.29 0.76
N SER A 39 -14.89 -13.12 1.18
CA SER A 39 -14.29 -12.11 0.32
C SER A 39 -13.01 -11.51 0.89
N LEU A 40 -11.95 -11.45 0.07
CA LEU A 40 -10.72 -10.72 0.38
C LEU A 40 -10.99 -9.24 0.69
N TRP A 41 -12.01 -8.65 0.05
CA TRP A 41 -12.40 -7.26 0.28
C TRP A 41 -12.91 -7.02 1.71
N GLU A 42 -13.72 -7.94 2.22
CA GLU A 42 -14.25 -7.90 3.58
C GLU A 42 -13.11 -8.05 4.61
N LEU A 43 -12.19 -9.00 4.36
CA LEU A 43 -11.01 -9.18 5.20
C LEU A 43 -10.16 -7.90 5.25
N LEU A 44 -9.81 -7.31 4.12
CA LEU A 44 -8.97 -6.10 4.06
C LEU A 44 -9.64 -4.91 4.77
N ALA A 45 -10.96 -4.75 4.62
CA ALA A 45 -11.71 -3.72 5.33
C ALA A 45 -11.64 -3.89 6.85
N ARG A 46 -11.82 -5.12 7.35
CA ARG A 46 -11.74 -5.44 8.78
C ARG A 46 -10.34 -5.26 9.33
N LEU A 47 -9.32 -5.70 8.60
CA LEU A 47 -7.91 -5.49 8.96
C LEU A 47 -7.55 -4.01 9.02
N LEU A 48 -8.04 -3.20 8.08
CA LEU A 48 -7.84 -1.77 8.11
C LEU A 48 -8.50 -1.13 9.35
N ILE A 49 -9.72 -1.54 9.70
CA ILE A 49 -10.39 -1.08 10.92
C ILE A 49 -9.55 -1.43 12.16
N GLU A 50 -9.19 -2.70 12.31
CA GLU A 50 -8.48 -3.19 13.49
C GLU A 50 -7.10 -2.53 13.64
N SER A 51 -6.35 -2.43 12.53
CA SER A 51 -5.03 -1.81 12.51
C SER A 51 -5.06 -0.30 12.73
N SER A 52 -6.13 0.36 12.31
CA SER A 52 -6.32 1.79 12.58
C SER A 52 -6.55 2.09 14.06
N GLU A 53 -7.07 1.16 14.86
CA GLU A 53 -7.16 1.38 16.32
C GLU A 53 -5.77 1.56 16.96
N GLY A 54 -4.73 0.91 16.41
CA GLY A 54 -3.35 1.10 16.83
C GLY A 54 -2.83 2.52 16.56
N ILE A 55 -3.28 3.14 15.46
CA ILE A 55 -2.99 4.54 15.14
C ILE A 55 -3.61 5.46 16.19
N PHE A 56 -4.92 5.35 16.42
CA PHE A 56 -5.60 6.29 17.32
C PHE A 56 -5.18 6.15 18.78
N LYS A 57 -4.81 4.95 19.23
CA LYS A 57 -4.24 4.76 20.58
C LYS A 57 -2.95 5.56 20.81
N ARG A 58 -2.21 5.86 19.75
CA ARG A 58 -0.96 6.64 19.79
C ARG A 58 -1.15 8.10 19.33
N GLY A 59 -2.35 8.43 18.86
CA GLY A 59 -2.64 9.69 18.18
C GLY A 59 -2.26 9.65 16.70
N LEU A 60 -2.94 10.46 15.89
CA LEU A 60 -2.59 10.64 14.49
C LEU A 60 -1.16 11.18 14.39
N ALA A 61 -0.37 10.58 13.50
CA ALA A 61 0.93 11.11 13.13
C ALA A 61 0.77 12.55 12.64
N ARG A 62 1.70 13.39 13.04
CA ARG A 62 1.78 14.81 12.67
C ARG A 62 3.15 15.06 12.06
N ASP A 63 3.19 15.99 11.12
CA ASP A 63 4.43 16.43 10.50
C ASP A 63 4.38 17.92 10.24
N TYR A 64 5.52 18.51 9.91
CA TYR A 64 5.63 19.90 9.52
C TYR A 64 5.19 20.06 8.07
N VAL A 65 4.09 20.78 7.86
CA VAL A 65 3.57 21.15 6.55
C VAL A 65 3.86 22.62 6.29
N LEU A 66 4.50 22.91 5.16
CA LEU A 66 4.76 24.28 4.73
C LEU A 66 3.45 24.94 4.32
N LYS A 67 3.02 25.97 5.07
CA LYS A 67 1.89 26.81 4.73
C LYS A 67 2.35 28.16 4.21
N VAL A 68 1.66 28.65 3.19
CA VAL A 68 1.85 29.99 2.65
C VAL A 68 0.51 30.72 2.65
N GLU A 69 0.36 31.71 3.53
CA GLU A 69 -0.91 32.40 3.75
C GLU A 69 -0.74 33.89 4.04
N SER A 70 -1.82 34.65 3.87
CA SER A 70 -1.88 36.09 4.11
C SER A 70 -2.44 36.37 5.50
N ILE A 71 -1.60 36.83 6.42
CA ILE A 71 -1.93 37.00 7.84
C ILE A 71 -1.85 38.45 8.30
N ASN A 72 -2.61 38.78 9.34
CA ASN A 72 -2.50 40.06 10.03
C ASN A 72 -1.24 40.03 10.91
N GLY A 73 -0.12 40.59 10.44
CA GLY A 73 1.17 40.56 11.12
C GLY A 73 2.23 39.78 10.35
N ALA A 74 3.21 39.21 11.04
CA ALA A 74 4.31 38.45 10.47
C ALA A 74 4.53 37.13 11.25
N LYS A 75 4.69 36.01 10.53
CA LYS A 75 4.92 34.67 11.10
C LYS A 75 5.86 33.90 10.18
N GLY A 76 6.97 33.39 10.72
CA GLY A 76 7.97 32.67 9.92
C GLY A 76 8.63 33.56 8.85
N ARG A 77 8.77 33.02 7.63
CA ARG A 77 9.44 33.70 6.51
C ARG A 77 8.47 34.58 5.72
N LEU A 78 8.75 35.87 5.68
CA LEU A 78 7.99 36.81 4.84
C LEU A 78 8.27 36.58 3.34
N ASP A 79 7.24 36.71 2.51
CA ASP A 79 7.34 36.84 1.06
C ASP A 79 6.90 38.24 0.62
N PRO A 80 7.83 39.22 0.61
CA PRO A 80 7.52 40.60 0.22
C PRO A 80 7.04 40.68 -1.23
N GLY A 81 7.57 39.83 -2.10
CA GLY A 81 7.24 39.82 -3.53
C GLY A 81 5.80 39.38 -3.79
N ARG A 82 5.30 38.37 -3.07
CA ARG A 82 3.88 37.98 -3.11
C ARG A 82 3.01 39.01 -2.39
N THR A 83 3.44 39.54 -1.24
CA THR A 83 2.70 40.55 -0.47
C THR A 83 2.43 41.81 -1.29
N TYR A 84 3.42 42.28 -2.05
CA TYR A 84 3.26 43.43 -2.94
C TYR A 84 2.30 43.10 -4.09
N ARG A 85 2.50 41.95 -4.78
CA ARG A 85 1.67 41.53 -5.92
C ARG A 85 0.20 41.28 -5.57
N THR A 86 -0.09 40.77 -4.37
CA THR A 86 -1.46 40.53 -3.91
C THR A 86 -2.09 41.75 -3.22
N LEU A 87 -1.37 42.88 -3.14
CA LEU A 87 -1.82 44.10 -2.46
C LEU A 87 -2.23 43.87 -0.99
N ALA A 88 -1.75 42.78 -0.37
CA ALA A 88 -2.14 42.37 0.98
C ALA A 88 -1.81 43.45 2.04
N TRP A 89 -0.76 44.24 1.78
CA TRP A 89 -0.34 45.35 2.62
C TRP A 89 -1.41 46.45 2.78
N HIS A 90 -2.29 46.66 1.79
CA HIS A 90 -3.42 47.59 1.90
C HIS A 90 -4.42 47.20 2.97
N HIS A 91 -4.48 45.91 3.31
CA HIS A 91 -5.32 45.38 4.37
C HIS A 91 -4.52 45.07 5.65
N ALA A 92 -3.32 45.66 5.81
CA ALA A 92 -2.39 45.39 6.90
C ALA A 92 -2.03 43.90 7.05
N LYS A 93 -2.01 43.16 5.93
CA LYS A 93 -1.62 41.75 5.86
C LYS A 93 -0.28 41.55 5.19
N THR A 94 0.42 40.48 5.56
CA THR A 94 1.62 40.03 4.87
C THR A 94 1.50 38.56 4.47
N VAL A 95 2.04 38.22 3.31
CA VAL A 95 2.15 36.83 2.85
C VAL A 95 3.36 36.20 3.54
N CYS A 96 3.09 35.20 4.35
CA CYS A 96 4.05 34.50 5.18
C CYS A 96 4.11 33.03 4.80
N ALA A 97 5.32 32.46 4.82
CA ALA A 97 5.59 31.04 4.68
C ALA A 97 6.13 30.49 6.01
N TYR A 98 5.47 29.51 6.59
CA TYR A 98 5.88 28.92 7.86
C TYR A 98 5.49 27.43 7.93
N ASP A 99 6.20 26.68 8.76
CA ASP A 99 5.91 25.27 8.98
C ASP A 99 4.90 25.11 10.13
N GLU A 100 3.82 24.37 9.87
CA GLU A 100 2.79 24.06 10.86
C GLU A 100 2.78 22.57 11.19
N PHE A 101 2.75 22.24 12.48
CA PHE A 101 2.76 20.86 12.95
C PHE A 101 1.34 20.31 13.06
N GLU A 102 0.85 19.69 11.98
CA GLU A 102 -0.54 19.29 11.83
C GLU A 102 -0.70 17.81 11.46
N PRO A 103 -1.88 17.21 11.73
CA PRO A 103 -2.14 15.81 11.37
C PRO A 103 -2.54 15.64 9.90
N ASP A 104 -2.80 16.71 9.15
CA ASP A 104 -3.21 16.66 7.73
C ASP A 104 -2.03 16.38 6.79
N ILE A 105 -1.44 15.20 6.96
CA ILE A 105 -0.24 14.77 6.26
C ILE A 105 -0.54 13.62 5.28
N PRO A 106 0.30 13.41 4.25
CA PRO A 106 0.07 12.43 3.18
C PRO A 106 -0.37 11.03 3.63
N ILE A 107 0.22 10.53 4.73
CA ILE A 107 -0.11 9.21 5.28
C ILE A 107 -1.54 9.12 5.80
N ASN A 108 -2.02 10.15 6.51
CA ASN A 108 -3.37 10.20 7.06
C ASN A 108 -4.38 10.46 5.94
N GLN A 109 -4.03 11.32 4.98
CA GLN A 109 -4.84 11.60 3.79
C GLN A 109 -5.04 10.34 2.95
N GLY A 110 -3.97 9.57 2.74
CA GLY A 110 -4.03 8.29 2.01
C GLY A 110 -4.93 7.27 2.70
N ILE A 111 -4.85 7.12 4.02
CA ILE A 111 -5.74 6.24 4.79
C ILE A 111 -7.20 6.69 4.67
N LYS A 112 -7.48 7.99 4.85
CA LYS A 112 -8.83 8.55 4.71
C LYS A 112 -9.39 8.30 3.30
N ALA A 113 -8.56 8.47 2.27
CA ALA A 113 -8.92 8.18 0.89
C ALA A 113 -9.25 6.69 0.67
N THR A 114 -8.46 5.77 1.23
CA THR A 114 -8.75 4.33 1.17
C THR A 114 -10.11 4.00 1.80
N ILE A 115 -10.38 4.53 2.99
CA ILE A 115 -11.66 4.32 3.69
C ILE A 115 -12.82 4.86 2.84
N PHE A 116 -12.64 6.03 2.24
CA PHE A 116 -13.63 6.60 1.32
C PHE A 116 -13.92 5.69 0.13
N ARG A 117 -12.88 5.13 -0.52
CA ARG A 117 -13.03 4.20 -1.65
C ARG A 117 -13.78 2.93 -1.25
N LEU A 118 -13.44 2.35 -0.08
CA LEU A 118 -14.14 1.19 0.48
C LEU A 118 -15.63 1.47 0.71
N LEU A 119 -15.98 2.67 1.19
CA LEU A 119 -17.38 3.05 1.43
C LEU A 119 -18.16 3.31 0.12
N ARG A 120 -17.46 3.70 -0.95
CA ARG A 120 -18.02 4.03 -2.27
C ARG A 120 -18.01 2.85 -3.26
N SER A 121 -17.53 1.67 -2.87
CA SER A 121 -17.40 0.54 -3.80
C SER A 121 -18.72 -0.17 -4.11
N SER A 122 -19.00 -0.47 -5.37
CA SER A 122 -20.16 -1.27 -5.82
C SER A 122 -19.90 -2.77 -5.94
N GLY A 123 -18.66 -3.16 -6.26
CA GLY A 123 -18.34 -4.51 -6.74
C GLY A 123 -18.47 -5.62 -5.70
N TYR A 124 -18.08 -5.35 -4.44
CA TYR A 124 -18.16 -6.31 -3.35
C TYR A 124 -18.98 -5.73 -2.19
N LYS A 125 -19.97 -6.50 -1.74
CA LYS A 125 -20.86 -6.07 -0.67
C LYS A 125 -20.19 -6.32 0.67
N LEU A 126 -19.62 -5.27 1.25
CA LEU A 126 -19.19 -5.27 2.65
C LEU A 126 -20.36 -5.61 3.57
N GLU A 127 -20.08 -6.36 4.62
CA GLU A 127 -21.04 -6.64 5.68
C GLU A 127 -21.52 -5.35 6.33
N LYS A 128 -22.75 -5.38 6.85
CA LYS A 128 -23.38 -4.20 7.45
C LYS A 128 -22.57 -3.65 8.63
N GLU A 129 -22.03 -4.55 9.45
CA GLU A 129 -21.21 -4.19 10.61
C GLU A 129 -19.89 -3.54 10.18
N THR A 130 -19.15 -4.16 9.27
CA THR A 130 -17.89 -3.64 8.72
C THR A 130 -18.07 -2.29 8.06
N ARG A 131 -19.13 -2.12 7.24
CA ARG A 131 -19.46 -0.83 6.66
C ARG A 131 -19.75 0.25 7.71
N ASN A 132 -20.46 -0.09 8.79
CA ASN A 132 -20.72 0.85 9.88
C ASN A 132 -19.44 1.23 10.64
N ASN A 133 -18.56 0.27 10.88
CA ASN A 133 -17.28 0.52 11.52
C ASN A 133 -16.34 1.36 10.64
N LEU A 134 -16.33 1.15 9.32
CA LEU A 134 -15.63 2.03 8.38
C LEU A 134 -16.18 3.46 8.38
N LYS A 135 -17.51 3.65 8.49
CA LYS A 135 -18.09 5.00 8.62
C LYS A 135 -17.64 5.71 9.89
N LYS A 136 -17.64 5.01 11.03
CA LYS A 136 -17.11 5.54 12.28
C LYS A 136 -15.62 5.88 12.15
N LEU A 137 -14.85 4.99 11.52
CA LEU A 137 -13.44 5.21 11.26
C LEU A 137 -13.20 6.46 10.40
N PHE A 138 -13.97 6.61 9.32
CA PHE A 138 -13.90 7.79 8.44
C PHE A 138 -14.14 9.09 9.19
N GLN A 139 -15.14 9.13 10.10
CA GLN A 139 -15.44 10.29 10.92
C GLN A 139 -14.30 10.66 11.87
N ARG A 140 -13.53 9.68 12.37
CA ARG A 140 -12.35 9.94 13.24
C ARG A 140 -11.21 10.62 12.49
N PHE A 141 -11.16 10.51 11.16
CA PHE A 141 -10.26 11.28 10.29
C PHE A 141 -10.90 12.61 9.85
N GLY A 142 -11.86 13.17 10.62
CA GLY A 142 -12.63 14.36 10.26
C GLY A 142 -11.79 15.56 9.86
N GLU A 143 -10.71 15.84 10.60
CA GLU A 143 -9.79 16.98 10.39
C GLU A 143 -8.84 16.81 9.19
N ILE A 144 -8.78 15.63 8.58
CA ILE A 144 -7.84 15.30 7.51
C ILE A 144 -8.47 15.60 6.15
N THR A 145 -7.73 16.21 5.24
CA THR A 145 -8.25 16.49 3.89
C THR A 145 -8.49 15.18 3.13
N LEU A 146 -9.67 15.06 2.52
CA LEU A 146 -9.97 13.92 1.65
C LEU A 146 -9.34 14.17 0.27
N ILE A 147 -8.51 13.22 -0.16
CA ILE A 147 -7.94 13.20 -1.51
C ILE A 147 -8.63 12.09 -2.31
N GLU A 148 -9.43 12.46 -3.30
CA GLU A 148 -10.19 11.48 -4.09
C GLU A 148 -9.31 10.81 -5.17
N THR A 149 -8.43 11.59 -5.81
CA THR A 149 -7.57 11.16 -6.92
C THR A 149 -6.09 11.18 -6.54
N GLY A 150 -5.32 10.22 -7.04
CA GLY A 150 -3.86 10.14 -6.79
C GLY A 150 -3.45 9.74 -5.37
N ALA A 151 -4.39 9.30 -4.52
CA ALA A 151 -4.11 8.81 -3.17
C ALA A 151 -3.13 7.63 -3.15
N ASP A 152 -3.14 6.79 -4.19
CA ASP A 152 -2.16 5.73 -4.43
C ASP A 152 -0.75 6.32 -4.53
N ARG A 153 -0.49 7.18 -5.52
CA ARG A 153 0.82 7.84 -5.72
C ARG A 153 1.31 8.55 -4.47
N LEU A 154 0.40 9.24 -3.79
CA LEU A 154 0.69 9.93 -2.53
C LEU A 154 1.13 8.96 -1.44
N LEU A 155 0.41 7.86 -1.23
CA LEU A 155 0.75 6.90 -0.18
C LEU A 155 2.02 6.11 -0.51
N TYR A 156 2.32 5.90 -1.79
CA TYR A 156 3.56 5.29 -2.26
C TYR A 156 4.79 6.19 -2.07
N SER A 157 4.63 7.51 -2.04
CA SER A 157 5.75 8.44 -1.77
C SER A 157 6.08 8.59 -0.28
N VAL A 158 5.19 8.13 0.62
CA VAL A 158 5.41 8.21 2.06
C VAL A 158 6.53 7.27 2.50
N GLN A 159 7.56 7.85 3.14
CA GLN A 159 8.59 7.11 3.84
C GLN A 159 8.28 7.10 5.35
N LEU A 160 8.01 5.93 5.89
CA LEU A 160 7.68 5.79 7.31
C LEU A 160 8.91 5.96 8.18
N GLN A 161 8.83 6.85 9.15
CA GLN A 161 9.86 7.01 10.17
C GLN A 161 9.72 5.95 11.27
N ARG A 162 10.80 5.71 12.04
CA ARG A 162 10.81 4.71 13.13
C ARG A 162 9.67 4.88 14.15
N HIS A 163 9.32 6.13 14.46
CA HIS A 163 8.23 6.41 15.40
C HIS A 163 6.84 6.14 14.80
N GLN A 164 6.73 6.07 13.46
CA GLN A 164 5.52 5.81 12.69
C GLN A 164 5.37 4.32 12.32
N LEU A 165 6.18 3.40 12.85
CA LEU A 165 6.12 1.97 12.47
C LEU A 165 4.75 1.31 12.74
N HIS A 166 3.93 1.87 13.62
CA HIS A 166 2.56 1.41 13.82
C HIS A 166 1.62 1.69 12.65
N TYR A 167 1.99 2.62 11.76
CA TYR A 167 1.33 2.85 10.49
C TYR A 167 1.71 1.83 9.42
N PHE A 168 2.79 1.06 9.59
CA PHE A 168 3.30 0.18 8.54
C PHE A 168 2.23 -0.77 8.00
N PHE A 169 1.61 -1.55 8.87
CA PHE A 169 0.58 -2.51 8.47
C PHE A 169 -0.67 -1.85 7.84
N PRO A 170 -1.33 -0.85 8.47
CA PRO A 170 -2.49 -0.20 7.85
C PRO A 170 -2.14 0.47 6.51
N VAL A 171 -0.93 1.04 6.38
CA VAL A 171 -0.47 1.65 5.13
C VAL A 171 -0.28 0.60 4.03
N GLU A 172 0.28 -0.57 4.31
CA GLU A 172 0.41 -1.65 3.32
C GLU A 172 -0.97 -2.19 2.89
N VAL A 173 -1.92 -2.32 3.82
CA VAL A 173 -3.32 -2.65 3.50
C VAL A 173 -3.94 -1.57 2.60
N CYS A 174 -3.76 -0.30 2.93
CA CYS A 174 -4.25 0.83 2.13
C CYS A 174 -3.66 0.83 0.73
N LYS A 175 -2.34 0.67 0.59
CA LYS A 175 -1.65 0.59 -0.71
C LYS A 175 -2.21 -0.54 -1.56
N PHE A 176 -2.41 -1.72 -0.97
CA PHE A 176 -2.98 -2.86 -1.68
C PHE A 176 -4.41 -2.58 -2.15
N ILE A 177 -5.27 -2.02 -1.30
CA ILE A 177 -6.63 -1.64 -1.67
C ILE A 177 -6.60 -0.62 -2.81
N LEU A 178 -5.82 0.46 -2.67
CA LEU A 178 -5.78 1.55 -3.65
C LEU A 178 -5.31 1.08 -5.03
N ASN A 179 -4.33 0.16 -5.10
CA ASN A 179 -3.82 -0.38 -6.37
C ASN A 179 -4.73 -1.42 -7.04
N ASN A 180 -5.59 -2.06 -6.25
CA ASN A 180 -6.51 -3.06 -6.76
C ASN A 180 -7.94 -2.51 -6.86
N THR A 181 -8.12 -1.19 -6.86
CA THR A 181 -9.43 -0.56 -7.02
C THR A 181 -9.40 0.38 -8.22
N THR A 182 -10.36 0.24 -9.13
CA THR A 182 -10.57 1.13 -10.26
C THR A 182 -11.83 1.99 -10.06
N PHE A 183 -11.90 3.14 -10.73
CA PHE A 183 -13.09 3.98 -10.73
C PHE A 183 -13.92 3.66 -11.98
N ASN A 184 -15.19 3.33 -11.78
CA ASN A 184 -16.14 3.10 -12.87
C ASN A 184 -16.95 4.39 -13.10
N GLU A 185 -16.70 5.05 -14.23
CA GLU A 185 -17.34 6.32 -14.60
C GLU A 185 -18.86 6.18 -14.79
N ASN A 186 -19.35 5.01 -15.21
CA ASN A 186 -20.77 4.79 -15.51
C ASN A 186 -21.65 4.80 -14.27
N ASN A 187 -21.14 4.31 -13.13
CA ASN A 187 -21.89 4.23 -11.88
C ASN A 187 -21.33 5.16 -10.78
N GLY A 188 -20.23 5.87 -11.06
CA GLY A 188 -19.57 6.78 -10.13
C GLY A 188 -19.01 6.08 -8.90
N LYS A 189 -18.73 4.77 -8.99
CA LYS A 189 -18.31 3.93 -7.86
C LYS A 189 -16.96 3.28 -8.13
N TYR A 190 -16.37 2.81 -7.06
CA TYR A 190 -15.13 2.08 -7.09
C TYR A 190 -15.38 0.57 -7.22
N GLU A 191 -14.58 -0.10 -8.03
CA GLU A 191 -14.66 -1.55 -8.23
C GLU A 191 -13.31 -2.16 -7.89
N PHE A 192 -13.34 -3.14 -6.97
CA PHE A 192 -12.16 -3.91 -6.67
C PHE A 192 -11.92 -4.86 -7.84
N LEU A 193 -10.72 -4.80 -8.42
CA LEU A 193 -10.28 -5.73 -9.43
C LEU A 193 -10.26 -7.12 -8.80
N ASP A 194 -10.74 -8.12 -9.54
CA ASP A 194 -10.76 -9.51 -9.09
C ASP A 194 -9.31 -10.04 -9.03
N PHE A 195 -8.62 -9.66 -7.95
CA PHE A 195 -7.20 -9.92 -7.73
C PHE A 195 -6.89 -11.41 -7.80
N GLU A 196 -7.84 -12.25 -7.39
CA GLU A 196 -7.71 -13.71 -7.40
C GLU A 196 -7.70 -14.28 -8.81
N ARG A 197 -8.33 -13.58 -9.77
CA ARG A 197 -8.39 -13.97 -11.18
C ARG A 197 -7.27 -13.36 -12.04
N ASP A 198 -6.57 -12.35 -11.52
CA ASP A 198 -5.43 -11.76 -12.20
C ASP A 198 -4.18 -12.63 -12.00
N HIS A 199 -3.92 -13.52 -12.96
CA HIS A 199 -2.78 -14.44 -12.97
C HIS A 199 -1.44 -13.74 -12.81
N GLU A 200 -1.26 -12.57 -13.43
CA GLU A 200 0.02 -11.86 -13.40
C GLU A 200 0.27 -11.29 -12.00
N ARG A 201 -0.76 -10.68 -11.39
CA ARG A 201 -0.67 -10.15 -10.03
C ARG A 201 -0.52 -11.25 -8.99
N MET A 202 -1.26 -12.35 -9.11
CA MET A 202 -1.13 -13.50 -8.23
C MET A 202 0.24 -14.18 -8.37
N GLY A 203 0.77 -14.30 -9.59
CA GLY A 203 2.12 -14.80 -9.84
C GLY A 203 3.18 -13.97 -9.12
N LYS A 204 3.14 -12.64 -9.27
CA LYS A 204 4.06 -11.72 -8.56
C LYS A 204 3.91 -11.80 -7.04
N LEU A 205 2.69 -11.96 -6.53
CA LEU A 205 2.45 -12.14 -5.10
C LEU A 205 3.09 -13.44 -4.61
N PHE A 206 2.88 -14.53 -5.33
CA PHE A 206 3.41 -15.86 -5.01
C PHE A 206 4.94 -15.87 -5.01
N GLU A 207 5.57 -15.34 -6.06
CA GLU A 207 7.03 -15.18 -6.17
C GLU A 207 7.59 -14.39 -4.98
N LYS A 208 6.95 -13.26 -4.65
CA LYS A 208 7.38 -12.43 -3.52
C LYS A 208 7.17 -13.13 -2.18
N PHE A 209 6.08 -13.90 -2.03
CA PHE A 209 5.80 -14.70 -0.86
C PHE A 209 6.89 -15.73 -0.61
N ILE A 210 7.22 -16.58 -1.61
CA ILE A 210 8.20 -17.64 -1.40
C ILE A 210 9.61 -17.07 -1.19
N PHE A 211 9.97 -16.00 -1.92
CA PHE A 211 11.22 -15.27 -1.69
C PHE A 211 11.36 -14.83 -0.23
N ASN A 212 10.33 -14.16 0.32
CA ASN A 212 10.35 -13.70 1.70
C ASN A 212 10.23 -14.84 2.71
N TYR A 213 9.54 -15.93 2.36
CA TYR A 213 9.46 -17.14 3.19
C TYR A 213 10.86 -17.73 3.39
N TYR A 214 11.59 -18.01 2.31
CA TYR A 214 12.95 -18.54 2.43
C TYR A 214 13.89 -17.56 3.14
N LYS A 215 13.81 -16.26 2.83
CA LYS A 215 14.63 -15.24 3.48
C LYS A 215 14.46 -15.21 5.00
N ARG A 216 13.25 -15.47 5.50
CA ARG A 216 12.93 -15.47 6.94
C ARG A 216 13.29 -16.78 7.65
N HIS A 217 13.15 -17.91 6.97
CA HIS A 217 13.29 -19.23 7.60
C HIS A 217 14.66 -19.88 7.38
N LEU A 218 15.41 -19.47 6.35
CA LEU A 218 16.73 -20.03 6.03
C LEU A 218 17.89 -19.13 6.49
N ASN A 219 18.13 -19.08 7.80
CA ASN A 219 19.19 -18.24 8.39
C ASN A 219 20.61 -18.54 7.87
N ASN A 220 20.86 -19.78 7.43
CA ASN A 220 22.17 -20.24 6.96
C ASN A 220 22.30 -20.18 5.43
N TRP A 221 21.35 -19.56 4.71
CA TRP A 221 21.41 -19.40 3.27
C TRP A 221 21.34 -17.92 2.91
N ARG A 222 22.10 -17.51 1.90
CA ARG A 222 21.91 -16.20 1.28
C ARG A 222 20.78 -16.31 0.25
N VAL A 223 19.67 -15.63 0.51
CA VAL A 223 18.51 -15.57 -0.38
C VAL A 223 18.57 -14.27 -1.20
N LYS A 224 18.69 -14.38 -2.52
CA LYS A 224 18.81 -13.24 -3.45
C LYS A 224 18.12 -13.51 -4.78
N ARG A 225 17.86 -12.44 -5.53
CA ARG A 225 17.54 -12.51 -6.97
C ARG A 225 18.83 -12.18 -7.72
N GLU A 226 19.14 -12.95 -8.75
CA GLU A 226 20.35 -12.75 -9.55
C GLU A 226 20.02 -12.54 -11.01
N ILE A 227 20.83 -11.71 -11.68
CA ILE A 227 20.86 -11.60 -13.12
C ILE A 227 21.98 -12.53 -13.60
N ILE A 228 21.63 -13.46 -14.46
CA ILE A 228 22.58 -14.39 -15.07
C ILE A 228 22.88 -13.86 -16.48
N GLY A 229 24.16 -13.69 -16.82
CA GLY A 229 24.54 -13.31 -18.17
C GLY A 229 24.21 -14.44 -19.15
N TRP A 230 23.70 -14.09 -20.34
CA TRP A 230 23.59 -15.06 -21.42
C TRP A 230 24.97 -15.53 -21.82
N ASN A 231 25.12 -16.84 -22.01
CA ASN A 231 26.34 -17.40 -22.56
C ASN A 231 26.32 -17.22 -24.08
N VAL A 232 26.69 -16.02 -24.55
CA VAL A 232 26.77 -15.65 -25.96
C VAL A 232 28.14 -15.03 -26.26
N ASP A 233 28.62 -15.25 -27.48
CA ASP A 233 29.89 -14.68 -27.93
C ASP A 233 29.81 -13.14 -27.96
N GLU A 234 30.83 -12.46 -27.44
CA GLU A 234 30.91 -10.99 -27.46
C GLU A 234 30.81 -10.47 -28.90
N GLY A 235 29.80 -9.62 -29.17
CA GLY A 235 29.58 -9.04 -30.50
C GLY A 235 28.67 -9.87 -31.42
N GLY A 236 28.06 -10.96 -30.93
CA GLY A 236 27.02 -11.67 -31.65
C GLY A 236 25.83 -10.76 -31.97
N ILE A 237 25.40 -10.75 -33.23
CA ILE A 237 24.21 -9.98 -33.68
C ILE A 237 23.01 -10.43 -32.84
N GLY A 238 22.51 -9.54 -31.99
CA GLY A 238 21.31 -9.72 -31.21
C GLY A 238 21.48 -10.08 -29.73
N ALA A 239 22.71 -10.02 -29.18
CA ALA A 239 22.92 -10.05 -27.73
C ALA A 239 22.11 -8.95 -27.00
N ASP A 240 21.99 -7.76 -27.61
CA ASP A 240 21.19 -6.64 -27.09
C ASP A 240 19.66 -6.89 -27.14
N PHE A 241 19.20 -7.89 -27.88
CA PHE A 241 17.77 -8.26 -27.96
C PHE A 241 17.40 -9.39 -26.99
N LEU A 242 18.36 -9.96 -26.28
CA LEU A 242 18.08 -11.02 -25.31
C LEU A 242 17.44 -10.44 -24.05
N PRO A 243 16.39 -11.08 -23.50
CA PRO A 243 15.74 -10.60 -22.28
C PRO A 243 16.69 -10.75 -21.09
N GLU A 244 16.54 -9.92 -20.07
CA GLU A 244 17.31 -10.10 -18.82
C GLU A 244 16.97 -11.47 -18.18
N MET A 245 17.95 -12.36 -18.05
CA MET A 245 17.75 -13.61 -17.28
C MET A 245 17.84 -13.31 -15.81
N ARG A 246 16.68 -13.14 -15.18
CA ARG A 246 16.58 -12.91 -13.75
C ARG A 246 15.94 -14.10 -13.06
N THR A 247 16.60 -14.62 -12.03
CA THR A 247 16.04 -15.71 -11.21
C THR A 247 14.98 -15.16 -10.27
N ASP A 248 13.89 -15.90 -10.07
CA ASP A 248 12.89 -15.60 -9.04
C ASP A 248 13.51 -15.70 -7.65
N ILE A 249 14.20 -16.81 -7.36
CA ILE A 249 14.89 -17.04 -6.09
C ILE A 249 16.17 -17.83 -6.32
N THR A 250 17.28 -17.29 -5.79
CA THR A 250 18.53 -18.03 -5.64
C THR A 250 18.84 -18.19 -4.16
N LEU A 251 19.04 -19.44 -3.75
CA LEU A 251 19.55 -19.82 -2.44
C LEU A 251 21.02 -20.21 -2.58
N GLU A 252 21.89 -19.52 -1.85
CA GLU A 252 23.34 -19.74 -1.92
C GLU A 252 23.95 -20.04 -0.54
N ARG A 253 24.84 -21.03 -0.52
CA ARG A 253 25.79 -21.38 0.53
C ARG A 253 27.17 -21.58 -0.08
N PRO A 254 28.26 -21.60 0.71
CA PRO A 254 29.62 -21.78 0.19
C PRO A 254 29.80 -23.03 -0.69
N ASP A 255 29.06 -24.10 -0.42
CA ASP A 255 29.15 -25.41 -1.07
C ASP A 255 28.03 -25.68 -2.08
N ARG A 256 26.97 -24.85 -2.12
CA ARG A 256 25.77 -25.16 -2.88
C ARG A 256 25.00 -23.92 -3.33
N LYS A 257 24.55 -23.96 -4.59
CA LYS A 257 23.63 -22.98 -5.18
C LYS A 257 22.38 -23.68 -5.68
N ILE A 258 21.21 -23.13 -5.36
CA ILE A 258 19.91 -23.62 -5.82
C ILE A 258 19.18 -22.44 -6.46
N VAL A 259 18.74 -22.62 -7.71
CA VAL A 259 17.89 -21.67 -8.42
C VAL A 259 16.48 -22.25 -8.43
N ILE A 260 15.50 -21.44 -8.02
CA ILE A 260 14.09 -21.79 -8.00
C ILE A 260 13.38 -20.82 -8.94
N ASP A 261 12.62 -21.39 -9.88
CA ASP A 261 11.71 -20.70 -10.80
C ASP A 261 10.28 -21.04 -10.37
N GLU A 262 9.44 -20.03 -10.24
CA GLU A 262 8.09 -20.18 -9.70
C GLU A 262 7.04 -19.79 -10.72
N LYS A 263 6.00 -20.62 -10.82
CA LYS A 263 4.88 -20.36 -11.72
C LYS A 263 3.58 -20.55 -10.98
N PHE A 264 2.70 -19.58 -11.16
CA PHE A 264 1.32 -19.66 -10.70
C PHE A 264 0.41 -20.04 -11.87
N THR A 265 -0.11 -21.27 -11.85
CA THR A 265 -1.03 -21.80 -12.87
C THR A 265 -2.36 -22.19 -12.21
N MET A 266 -3.50 -21.83 -12.82
CA MET A 266 -4.82 -22.22 -12.28
C MET A 266 -5.26 -23.63 -12.71
N ASN A 267 -4.51 -24.28 -13.61
CA ASN A 267 -4.75 -25.67 -14.00
C ASN A 267 -3.54 -26.53 -13.58
N PRO A 268 -3.77 -27.71 -12.99
CA PRO A 268 -2.74 -28.72 -12.77
C PRO A 268 -2.23 -29.33 -14.09
#